data_AF-A0A1Y1ZIW3-F1
#
_entry.id   AF-A0A1Y1ZIW3-F1
#
_cell.length_a   1.000
_cell.length_b   1.000
_cell.length_c   1.000
_cell.angle_alpha   90.00
_cell.angle_beta   90.00
_cell.angle_gamma   90.00
#
_symmetry.space_group_name_H-M   'P 1'
#
loop_
_entity.id
_entity.type
_entity.pdbx_description
1 polymer ?
#
loop_
_entity_poly.entity_id
_entity_poly.type
_entity_poly.pdbx_seq_one_letter_code
_entity_poly.pdbx_strand_id
1 'polypeptide(L)'
;LGKKDPKTLYSMSNLAQVLRDQSQYEEAETMHRETLKLRKEVLGKDKPDTLTSINDVALVLGDQGRFAEAEEMHWKTLAVKKRVFGKKHPATLTSLSNLALSLDGQRRSKGAEWIYRRTLALRLEVLGKLHPDTLITRNNLAHNLKDQHCSRAAILQMRRCFQLRKQILSS
;
A
#
# COMPACT_ATOMS: atom_id res chain seq x y z
N LEU A 1 21.27 -18.74 14.84
CA LEU A 1 20.16 -17.78 15.04
C LEU A 1 18.85 -18.56 15.01
N GLY A 2 17.96 -18.36 15.98
CA GLY A 2 16.67 -19.07 16.03
C GLY A 2 15.62 -18.41 15.14
N LYS A 3 14.53 -19.12 14.80
CA LYS A 3 13.44 -18.61 13.95
C LYS A 3 12.82 -17.27 14.42
N LYS A 4 12.94 -16.95 15.70
CA LYS A 4 12.41 -15.72 16.33
C LYS A 4 13.39 -14.56 16.36
N ASP A 5 14.63 -14.77 15.88
CA ASP A 5 15.62 -13.71 15.82
C ASP A 5 15.18 -12.59 14.85
N PRO A 6 15.28 -11.31 15.23
CA PRO A 6 14.85 -10.19 14.37
C PRO A 6 15.49 -10.21 12.97
N LYS A 7 16.76 -10.62 12.84
CA LYS A 7 17.44 -10.70 11.53
C LYS A 7 16.86 -11.83 10.70
N THR A 8 16.57 -12.98 11.32
CA THR A 8 15.89 -14.10 10.64
C THR A 8 14.52 -13.68 10.12
N LEU A 9 13.71 -12.99 10.92
CA LEU A 9 12.39 -12.49 10.49
C LEU A 9 12.48 -11.47 9.35
N TYR A 10 13.52 -10.63 9.35
CA TYR A 10 13.80 -9.71 8.25
C TYR A 10 14.15 -10.46 6.96
N SER A 11 15.06 -11.44 7.03
CA SER A 11 15.42 -12.29 5.89
C SER A 11 14.23 -13.06 5.32
N MET A 12 13.35 -13.59 6.18
CA MET A 12 12.11 -14.25 5.75
C MET A 12 11.18 -13.28 5.00
N SER A 13 11.02 -12.04 5.50
CA SER A 13 10.21 -11.02 4.81
C SER A 13 10.78 -10.70 3.43
N ASN A 14 12.10 -10.57 3.32
CA ASN A 14 12.76 -10.25 2.05
C ASN A 14 12.65 -11.39 1.05
N LEU A 15 12.85 -12.64 1.48
CA LEU A 15 12.68 -13.80 0.61
C LEU A 15 11.25 -13.90 0.11
N ALA A 16 10.26 -13.69 0.98
CA ALA A 16 8.86 -13.66 0.57
C ALA A 16 8.56 -12.55 -0.45
N GLN A 17 9.19 -11.37 -0.32
CA GLN A 17 9.07 -10.31 -1.33
C GLN A 17 9.71 -10.70 -2.66
N VAL A 18 10.87 -11.37 -2.66
CA VAL A 18 11.50 -11.89 -3.89
C VAL A 18 10.62 -12.94 -4.57
N LEU A 19 10.01 -13.84 -3.80
CA LEU A 19 9.05 -14.83 -4.32
C LEU A 19 7.84 -14.15 -4.96
N ARG A 20 7.30 -13.12 -4.30
CA ARG A 20 6.21 -12.30 -4.81
C ARG A 20 6.59 -11.60 -6.13
N ASP A 21 7.79 -11.04 -6.23
CA ASP A 21 8.29 -10.40 -7.45
C ASP A 21 8.45 -11.42 -8.61
N GLN A 22 8.68 -12.68 -8.29
CA GLN A 22 8.70 -13.81 -9.24
C GLN A 22 7.31 -14.41 -9.51
N SER A 23 6.23 -13.74 -9.05
CA SER A 23 4.84 -14.22 -9.16
C SER A 23 4.57 -15.57 -8.46
N GLN A 24 5.42 -16.00 -7.52
CA GLN A 24 5.21 -17.18 -6.69
C GLN A 24 4.35 -16.82 -5.47
N TYR A 25 3.10 -16.44 -5.72
CA TYR A 25 2.25 -15.78 -4.71
C TYR A 25 1.85 -16.69 -3.54
N GLU A 26 1.62 -17.98 -3.77
CA GLU A 26 1.22 -18.93 -2.71
C GLU A 26 2.36 -19.16 -1.71
N GLU A 27 3.60 -19.29 -2.22
CA GLU A 27 4.79 -19.46 -1.40
C GLU A 27 5.11 -18.17 -0.63
N ALA A 28 5.02 -17.01 -1.31
CA ALA A 28 5.17 -15.70 -0.68
C ALA A 28 4.13 -15.47 0.43
N GLU A 29 2.85 -15.82 0.21
CA GLU A 29 1.81 -15.71 1.23
C GLU A 29 2.14 -16.58 2.44
N THR A 30 2.51 -17.84 2.21
CA THR A 30 2.86 -18.78 3.29
C THR A 30 3.97 -18.22 4.17
N MET A 31 5.03 -17.71 3.54
CA MET A 31 6.18 -17.15 4.26
C MET A 31 5.86 -15.82 4.96
N HIS A 32 5.10 -14.92 4.33
CA HIS A 32 4.64 -13.68 4.98
C HIS A 32 3.72 -13.97 6.17
N ARG A 33 2.84 -14.99 6.08
CA ARG A 33 1.98 -15.40 7.20
C ARG A 33 2.77 -16.02 8.35
N GLU A 34 3.76 -16.87 8.07
CA GLU A 34 4.66 -17.41 9.12
C GLU A 34 5.41 -16.26 9.81
N THR A 35 5.97 -15.34 9.02
CA THR A 35 6.68 -14.16 9.55
C THR A 35 5.76 -13.28 10.41
N LEU A 36 4.53 -13.03 9.96
CA LEU A 36 3.53 -12.28 10.71
C LEU A 36 3.19 -12.95 12.05
N LYS A 37 3.02 -14.27 12.05
CA LYS A 37 2.76 -15.04 13.27
C LYS A 37 3.91 -14.87 14.27
N LEU A 38 5.15 -15.04 13.81
CA LEU A 38 6.33 -14.91 14.67
C LEU A 38 6.51 -13.48 15.18
N ARG A 39 6.30 -12.44 14.35
CA ARG A 39 6.35 -11.04 14.80
C ARG A 39 5.26 -10.71 15.82
N LYS A 40 4.05 -11.25 15.67
CA LYS A 40 3.00 -11.12 16.69
C LYS A 40 3.41 -11.72 18.03
N GLU A 41 4.06 -12.88 18.02
CA GLU A 41 4.55 -13.56 19.23
C GLU A 41 5.69 -12.80 19.92
N VAL A 42 6.64 -12.26 19.15
CA VAL A 42 7.87 -11.64 19.70
C VAL A 42 7.68 -10.16 20.03
N LEU A 43 7.00 -9.42 19.15
CA LEU A 43 6.90 -7.95 19.23
C LEU A 43 5.52 -7.49 19.73
N GLY A 44 4.47 -8.29 19.47
CA GLY A 44 3.08 -7.92 19.70
C GLY A 44 2.39 -7.37 18.45
N LYS A 45 1.06 -7.32 18.51
CA LYS A 45 0.17 -7.04 17.35
C LYS A 45 0.24 -5.61 16.79
N ASP A 46 0.58 -4.64 17.62
CA ASP A 46 0.48 -3.21 17.27
C ASP A 46 1.85 -2.59 16.91
N LYS A 47 2.94 -3.38 16.93
CA LYS A 47 4.28 -2.88 16.63
C LYS A 47 4.44 -2.59 15.14
N PRO A 48 5.23 -1.55 14.76
CA PRO A 48 5.43 -1.16 13.37
C PRO A 48 5.79 -2.34 12.45
N ASP A 49 6.73 -3.20 12.86
CA ASP A 49 7.17 -4.35 12.06
C ASP A 49 6.06 -5.40 11.86
N THR A 50 5.22 -5.60 12.87
CA THR A 50 4.05 -6.48 12.77
C THR A 50 3.02 -5.88 11.79
N LEU A 51 2.79 -4.57 11.84
CA LEU A 51 1.89 -3.87 10.91
C LEU A 51 2.43 -3.90 9.46
N THR A 52 3.75 -3.86 9.28
CA THR A 52 4.40 -4.07 7.98
C THR A 52 4.12 -5.47 7.47
N SER A 53 4.29 -6.52 8.29
CA SER A 53 3.94 -7.88 7.87
C SER A 53 2.47 -8.07 7.51
N ILE A 54 1.54 -7.41 8.22
CA ILE A 54 0.11 -7.46 7.83
C ILE A 54 -0.08 -6.85 6.44
N ASN A 55 0.62 -5.74 6.17
CA ASN A 55 0.58 -5.11 4.85
C ASN A 55 1.13 -6.03 3.76
N ASP A 56 2.23 -6.74 4.02
CA ASP A 56 2.86 -7.62 3.03
C ASP A 56 1.96 -8.81 2.69
N VAL A 57 1.30 -9.42 3.69
CA VAL A 57 0.26 -10.45 3.47
C VAL A 57 -0.89 -9.88 2.64
N ALA A 58 -1.36 -8.67 2.93
CA ALA A 58 -2.46 -8.06 2.19
C ALA A 58 -2.09 -7.75 0.72
N LEU A 59 -0.84 -7.35 0.46
CA LEU A 59 -0.35 -7.11 -0.90
C LEU A 59 -0.34 -8.40 -1.73
N VAL A 60 0.22 -9.50 -1.20
CA VAL A 60 0.23 -10.78 -1.93
C VAL A 60 -1.18 -11.34 -2.13
N LEU A 61 -2.10 -11.15 -1.17
CA LEU A 61 -3.52 -11.47 -1.37
C LEU A 61 -4.13 -10.68 -2.54
N GLY A 62 -3.81 -9.39 -2.65
CA GLY A 62 -4.23 -8.56 -3.77
C GLY A 62 -3.69 -9.08 -5.12
N ASP A 63 -2.42 -9.50 -5.16
CA ASP A 63 -1.82 -10.05 -6.37
C ASP A 63 -2.45 -11.39 -6.80
N GLN A 64 -2.98 -12.17 -5.85
CA GLN A 64 -3.80 -13.35 -6.11
C GLN A 64 -5.27 -13.02 -6.46
N GLY A 65 -5.65 -11.74 -6.53
CA GLY A 65 -7.04 -11.32 -6.77
C GLY A 65 -7.98 -11.43 -5.56
N ARG A 66 -7.46 -11.77 -4.37
CA ARG A 66 -8.21 -11.90 -3.11
C ARG A 66 -8.39 -10.54 -2.43
N PHE A 67 -8.95 -9.60 -3.17
CA PHE A 67 -9.03 -8.19 -2.77
C PHE A 67 -9.92 -7.91 -1.54
N ALA A 68 -10.93 -8.75 -1.28
CA ALA A 68 -11.79 -8.60 -0.11
C ALA A 68 -11.04 -8.90 1.20
N GLU A 69 -10.21 -9.96 1.21
CA GLU A 69 -9.35 -10.30 2.34
C GLU A 69 -8.26 -9.23 2.54
N ALA A 70 -7.66 -8.74 1.46
CA ALA A 70 -6.69 -7.64 1.51
C ALA A 70 -7.30 -6.36 2.09
N GLU A 71 -8.54 -6.00 1.69
CA GLU A 71 -9.26 -4.85 2.24
C GLU A 71 -9.44 -4.97 3.76
N GLU A 72 -9.88 -6.13 4.25
CA GLU A 72 -10.09 -6.35 5.68
C GLU A 72 -8.79 -6.13 6.48
N MET A 73 -7.68 -6.66 5.97
CA MET A 73 -6.35 -6.48 6.59
C MET A 73 -5.89 -5.02 6.55
N HIS A 74 -6.10 -4.32 5.44
CA HIS A 74 -5.76 -2.90 5.32
C HIS A 74 -6.60 -2.03 6.26
N TRP A 75 -7.89 -2.31 6.44
CA TRP A 75 -8.75 -1.60 7.39
C TRP A 75 -8.26 -1.75 8.83
N LYS A 76 -7.99 -2.98 9.27
CA LYS A 76 -7.46 -3.25 10.61
C LYS A 76 -6.15 -2.51 10.86
N THR A 77 -5.24 -2.59 9.89
CA THR A 77 -3.93 -1.93 9.96
C THR A 77 -4.05 -0.40 9.98
N LEU A 78 -4.94 0.15 9.15
CA LEU A 78 -5.18 1.59 9.07
C LEU A 78 -5.69 2.17 10.39
N ALA A 79 -6.58 1.46 11.09
CA ALA A 79 -7.09 1.89 12.39
C ALA A 79 -5.96 2.00 13.43
N VAL A 80 -5.08 1.00 13.49
CA VAL A 80 -3.92 1.02 14.40
C VAL A 80 -2.94 2.12 14.02
N LYS A 81 -2.57 2.23 12.73
CA LYS A 81 -1.62 3.27 12.27
C LYS A 81 -2.13 4.69 12.52
N LYS A 82 -3.44 4.95 12.35
CA LYS A 82 -4.05 6.24 12.71
C LYS A 82 -3.89 6.56 14.20
N ARG A 83 -4.01 5.57 15.08
CA ARG A 83 -3.86 5.73 16.53
C ARG A 83 -2.40 5.94 16.94
N VAL A 84 -1.49 5.14 16.38
CA VAL A 84 -0.07 5.11 16.79
C VAL A 84 0.72 6.26 16.16
N PHE A 85 0.55 6.50 14.87
CA PHE A 85 1.36 7.48 14.12
C PHE A 85 0.60 8.77 13.78
N GLY A 86 -0.73 8.75 13.89
CA GLY A 86 -1.58 9.86 13.47
C GLY A 86 -2.03 9.77 12.00
N LYS A 87 -2.98 10.64 11.65
CA LYS A 87 -3.69 10.61 10.36
C LYS A 87 -2.82 11.04 9.16
N LYS A 88 -1.80 11.87 9.39
CA LYS A 88 -0.94 12.46 8.36
C LYS A 88 0.39 11.73 8.16
N HIS A 89 0.69 10.75 9.01
CA HIS A 89 1.96 10.04 8.95
C HIS A 89 2.10 9.23 7.65
N PRO A 90 3.29 9.19 7.00
CA PRO A 90 3.50 8.47 5.74
C PRO A 90 3.00 7.02 5.77
N ALA A 91 3.29 6.27 6.85
CA ALA A 91 2.81 4.89 7.00
C ALA A 91 1.27 4.75 6.98
N THR A 92 0.55 5.74 7.52
CA THR A 92 -0.92 5.80 7.49
C THR A 92 -1.41 6.09 6.07
N LEU A 93 -0.74 7.00 5.36
CA LEU A 93 -1.08 7.38 3.98
C LEU A 93 -0.81 6.22 2.99
N THR A 94 0.23 5.41 3.23
CA THR A 94 0.48 4.19 2.46
C THR A 94 -0.65 3.17 2.67
N SER A 95 -1.11 2.96 3.91
CA SER A 95 -2.25 2.07 4.15
C SER A 95 -3.56 2.58 3.54
N LEU A 96 -3.79 3.89 3.45
CA LEU A 96 -4.92 4.43 2.68
C LEU A 96 -4.78 4.14 1.19
N SER A 97 -3.59 4.31 0.61
CA SER A 97 -3.36 4.03 -0.82
C SER A 97 -3.60 2.55 -1.14
N ASN A 98 -3.13 1.64 -0.29
CA ASN A 98 -3.32 0.20 -0.49
C ASN A 98 -4.78 -0.22 -0.32
N LEU A 99 -5.50 0.39 0.64
CA LEU A 99 -6.94 0.19 0.76
C LEU A 99 -7.70 0.62 -0.51
N ALA A 100 -7.32 1.74 -1.12
CA ALA A 100 -7.91 2.19 -2.38
C ALA A 100 -7.64 1.21 -3.53
N LEU A 101 -6.43 0.64 -3.60
CA LEU A 101 -6.09 -0.40 -4.58
C LEU A 101 -6.94 -1.66 -4.40
N SER A 102 -7.17 -2.12 -3.16
CA SER A 102 -8.07 -3.26 -2.92
C SER A 102 -9.50 -2.98 -3.36
N LEU A 103 -9.99 -1.75 -3.17
CA LEU A 103 -11.32 -1.34 -3.65
C LEU A 103 -11.40 -1.31 -5.18
N ASP A 104 -10.35 -0.84 -5.86
CA ASP A 104 -10.26 -0.89 -7.32
C ASP A 104 -10.31 -2.33 -7.84
N GLY A 105 -9.56 -3.24 -7.21
CA GLY A 105 -9.58 -4.67 -7.56
C GLY A 105 -10.96 -5.30 -7.42
N GLN A 106 -11.78 -4.81 -6.49
CA GLN A 106 -13.18 -5.20 -6.32
C GLN A 106 -14.16 -4.45 -7.24
N ARG A 107 -13.68 -3.62 -8.17
CA ARG A 107 -14.50 -2.72 -9.01
C ARG A 107 -15.36 -1.73 -8.23
N ARG A 108 -14.99 -1.42 -6.99
CA ARG A 108 -15.66 -0.41 -6.13
C ARG A 108 -15.07 0.98 -6.39
N SER A 109 -15.07 1.40 -7.66
CA SER A 109 -14.29 2.55 -8.15
C SER A 109 -14.60 3.87 -7.45
N LYS A 110 -15.87 4.14 -7.10
CA LYS A 110 -16.23 5.37 -6.37
C LYS A 110 -15.66 5.41 -4.95
N GLY A 111 -15.61 4.27 -4.26
CA GLY A 111 -14.99 4.15 -2.95
C GLY A 111 -13.48 4.38 -3.03
N ALA A 112 -12.82 3.75 -4.00
CA ALA A 112 -11.40 3.94 -4.27
C ALA A 112 -11.07 5.40 -4.62
N GLU A 113 -11.86 6.05 -5.50
CA GLU A 113 -11.68 7.46 -5.88
C GLU A 113 -11.67 8.37 -4.65
N TRP A 114 -12.65 8.18 -3.74
CA TRP A 114 -12.75 8.98 -2.54
C TRP A 114 -11.49 8.84 -1.67
N ILE A 115 -10.98 7.61 -1.49
CA ILE A 115 -9.76 7.37 -0.73
C ILE A 115 -8.53 7.97 -1.43
N TYR A 116 -8.40 7.81 -2.75
CA TYR A 116 -7.28 8.38 -3.50
C TYR A 116 -7.25 9.90 -3.42
N ARG A 117 -8.38 10.58 -3.61
CA ARG A 117 -8.46 12.04 -3.51
C ARG A 117 -8.05 12.52 -2.12
N ARG A 118 -8.56 11.87 -1.08
CA ARG A 118 -8.20 12.17 0.31
C ARG A 118 -6.70 11.95 0.56
N THR A 119 -6.15 10.83 0.10
CA THR A 119 -4.74 10.49 0.29
C THR A 119 -3.82 11.43 -0.48
N LEU A 120 -4.19 11.79 -1.71
CA LEU A 120 -3.46 12.73 -2.54
C LEU A 120 -3.41 14.11 -1.88
N ALA A 121 -4.53 14.60 -1.33
CA ALA A 121 -4.55 15.86 -0.62
C ALA A 121 -3.60 15.87 0.59
N LEU A 122 -3.60 14.80 1.39
CA LEU A 122 -2.71 14.67 2.55
C LEU A 122 -1.24 14.53 2.14
N ARG A 123 -0.93 13.76 1.09
CA ARG A 123 0.44 13.60 0.60
C ARG A 123 0.98 14.89 -0.01
N LEU A 124 0.14 15.68 -0.69
CA LEU A 124 0.51 17.01 -1.17
C LEU A 124 0.88 17.96 -0.03
N GLU A 125 0.13 17.90 1.07
CA GLU A 125 0.39 18.71 2.26
C GLU A 125 1.70 18.30 2.98
N VAL A 126 1.90 17.01 3.20
CA VAL A 126 2.97 16.50 4.07
C VAL A 126 4.29 16.27 3.33
N LEU A 127 4.23 15.75 2.10
CA LEU A 127 5.40 15.30 1.34
C LEU A 127 5.71 16.23 0.15
N GLY A 128 4.75 17.06 -0.25
CA GLY A 128 4.87 17.92 -1.42
C GLY A 128 4.55 17.22 -2.74
N LYS A 129 4.50 18.03 -3.80
CA LYS A 129 4.02 17.63 -5.14
C LYS A 129 4.97 16.71 -5.92
N LEU A 130 6.26 16.77 -5.63
CA LEU A 130 7.32 16.01 -6.34
C LEU A 130 7.65 14.68 -5.65
N HIS A 131 7.15 14.43 -4.45
CA HIS A 131 7.44 13.20 -3.74
C HIS A 131 6.92 11.97 -4.52
N PRO A 132 7.71 10.87 -4.63
CA PRO A 132 7.31 9.68 -5.37
C PRO A 132 5.93 9.14 -4.99
N ASP A 133 5.65 9.04 -3.69
CA ASP A 133 4.33 8.61 -3.20
C ASP A 133 3.16 9.51 -3.63
N THR A 134 3.37 10.83 -3.71
CA THR A 134 2.36 11.78 -4.19
C THR A 134 2.07 11.54 -5.68
N LEU A 135 3.12 11.28 -6.46
CA LEU A 135 3.00 10.98 -7.89
C LEU A 135 2.34 9.62 -8.15
N ILE A 136 2.66 8.60 -7.34
CA ILE A 136 2.03 7.28 -7.40
C ILE A 136 0.52 7.40 -7.12
N THR A 137 0.11 8.04 -6.02
CA THR A 137 -1.33 8.23 -5.72
C THR A 137 -2.04 8.99 -6.84
N ARG A 138 -1.40 10.00 -7.43
CA ARG A 138 -1.97 10.74 -8.57
C ARG A 138 -2.17 9.83 -9.78
N ASN A 139 -1.22 8.96 -10.09
CA ASN A 139 -1.35 7.99 -11.19
C ASN A 139 -2.48 6.99 -10.92
N ASN A 140 -2.56 6.45 -9.70
CA ASN A 140 -3.61 5.50 -9.34
C ASN A 140 -5.00 6.15 -9.43
N LEU A 141 -5.15 7.40 -8.96
CA LEU A 141 -6.38 8.17 -9.16
C LEU A 141 -6.73 8.35 -10.64
N ALA A 142 -5.73 8.61 -11.48
CA ALA A 142 -5.96 8.76 -12.92
C ALA A 142 -6.44 7.47 -13.58
N HIS A 143 -5.88 6.32 -13.17
CA HIS A 143 -6.32 5.00 -13.64
C HIS A 143 -7.77 4.73 -13.20
N ASN A 144 -8.07 4.89 -11.92
CA ASN A 144 -9.42 4.74 -11.39
C ASN A 144 -10.44 5.65 -12.12
N LEU A 145 -10.09 6.90 -12.44
CA LEU A 145 -10.97 7.79 -13.21
C LEU A 145 -11.14 7.35 -14.67
N LYS A 146 -10.12 6.76 -15.29
CA LYS A 146 -10.19 6.19 -16.63
C LYS A 146 -11.18 5.04 -16.66
N ASP A 147 -11.12 4.14 -15.67
CA ASP A 147 -12.02 2.99 -15.56
C ASP A 147 -13.48 3.41 -15.34
N GLN A 148 -13.70 4.58 -14.74
CA GLN A 148 -15.02 5.19 -14.57
C GLN A 148 -15.53 5.97 -15.81
N HIS A 149 -14.88 5.84 -16.96
CA HIS A 149 -15.15 6.64 -18.17
C HIS A 149 -15.08 8.18 -17.95
N CYS A 150 -14.42 8.63 -16.88
CA CYS A 150 -14.23 10.04 -16.55
C CYS A 150 -12.98 10.61 -17.27
N SER A 151 -12.92 10.45 -18.60
CA SER A 151 -11.70 10.64 -19.39
C SER A 151 -11.05 12.02 -19.25
N ARG A 152 -11.84 13.11 -19.15
CA ARG A 152 -11.30 14.46 -18.96
C ARG A 152 -10.54 14.61 -17.63
N ALA A 153 -11.09 14.06 -16.54
CA ALA A 153 -10.47 14.12 -15.23
C ALA A 153 -9.23 13.21 -15.14
N ALA A 154 -9.28 12.03 -15.76
CA ALA A 154 -8.13 11.13 -15.88
C ALA A 154 -6.97 11.80 -16.65
N ILE A 155 -7.24 12.37 -17.83
CA ILE A 155 -6.26 13.09 -18.64
C ILE A 155 -5.63 14.23 -17.84
N LEU A 156 -6.41 14.99 -17.08
CA LEU A 156 -5.89 16.07 -16.24
C LEU A 156 -4.89 15.56 -15.19
N GLN A 157 -5.20 14.46 -14.50
CA GLN A 157 -4.28 13.88 -13.51
C GLN A 157 -3.02 13.31 -14.16
N MET A 158 -3.13 12.64 -15.30
CA MET A 158 -1.99 12.11 -16.05
C MET A 158 -1.05 13.23 -16.53
N ARG A 159 -1.60 14.29 -17.14
CA ARG A 159 -0.82 15.47 -17.58
C ARG A 159 -0.07 16.12 -16.43
N ARG A 160 -0.75 16.29 -15.28
CA ARG A 160 -0.10 16.84 -14.06
C ARG A 160 1.02 15.94 -13.57
N CYS A 161 0.84 14.62 -13.53
CA CYS A 161 1.89 13.70 -13.10
C CYS A 161 3.10 13.73 -14.07
N PHE A 162 2.85 13.68 -15.37
CA PHE A 162 3.88 13.76 -16.41
C PHE A 162 4.70 15.05 -16.30
N GLN A 163 4.04 16.21 -16.18
CA GLN A 163 4.72 17.50 -16.04
C GLN A 163 5.62 17.54 -14.80
N LEU A 164 5.15 17.03 -13.67
CA LEU A 164 5.93 17.01 -12.42
C LEU A 164 7.13 16.05 -12.50
N ARG A 165 6.98 14.89 -13.14
CA ARG A 165 8.12 13.98 -13.40
C ARG A 165 9.17 14.62 -14.30
N LYS A 166 8.75 15.39 -15.32
CA LYS A 166 9.67 16.14 -16.18
C LYS A 166 10.49 17.16 -15.39
N GLN A 167 9.89 17.82 -14.38
CA GLN A 167 10.61 18.74 -13.50
C GLN A 167 11.72 18.04 -12.70
N ILE A 168 11.47 16.83 -12.19
CA ILE A 168 12.47 16.03 -11.45
C ILE A 168 13.65 15.65 -12.35
N LEU A 169 13.40 15.31 -13.62
CA LEU A 169 14.45 14.91 -14.56
C LEU A 169 15.27 16.10 -15.11
N SER A 170 14.85 17.34 -14.84
CA SER A 170 15.51 18.55 -15.34
C SER A 170 16.17 19.39 -14.23
N SER A 171 16.15 18.90 -12.99
CA SER A 171 16.83 19.46 -11.82
C SER A 171 18.05 18.64 -11.44
#